data_AF-A0A3D5R995-F1
#
_entry.id   AF-A0A3D5R995-F1
#
_cell.length_a   1.000
_cell.length_b   1.000
_cell.length_c   1.000
_cell.angle_alpha   90.00
_cell.angle_beta   90.00
_cell.angle_gamma   90.00
#
_symmetry.space_group_name_H-M   'P 1'
#
loop_
_entity.id
_entity.type
_entity.pdbx_description
1 polymer ?
#
loop_
_entity_poly.entity_id
_entity_poly.type
_entity_poly.pdbx_seq_one_letter_code
_entity_poly.pdbx_strand_id
1 'polypeptide(L)'
;KGPGYLEKIYDVSEGLHNRIYELIDSSKSIDDFIKNVSTKRYTYSKVSRILNNILLDLRKDFYDDINIEDLSYLRVLSSDKKGFDFMKNNQSYHFITKYSDYKKINKSNTDTLVFNKTKKASDIYFSSLMNTSFMNSEFTNNPYIKI
;
A
#
# COMPACT_ATOMS: atom_id res chain seq x y z
N LYS A 1 -7.28 -16.17 -10.33
CA LYS A 1 -8.17 -15.21 -11.02
C LYS A 1 -7.70 -15.12 -12.48
N GLY A 2 -8.60 -15.05 -13.46
CA GLY A 2 -8.25 -15.10 -14.90
C GLY A 2 -7.83 -13.75 -15.51
N PRO A 3 -7.56 -13.70 -16.84
CA PRO A 3 -7.08 -12.50 -17.55
C PRO A 3 -7.98 -11.27 -17.38
N GLY A 4 -9.30 -11.42 -17.42
CA GLY A 4 -10.25 -10.31 -17.25
C GLY A 4 -10.24 -9.67 -15.85
N TYR A 5 -9.67 -10.34 -14.84
CA TYR A 5 -9.41 -9.69 -13.55
C TYR A 5 -8.21 -8.72 -13.64
N LEU A 6 -7.17 -9.10 -14.37
CA LEU A 6 -5.95 -8.28 -14.48
C LEU A 6 -6.23 -6.96 -15.20
N GLU A 7 -7.18 -6.92 -16.13
CA GLU A 7 -7.62 -5.68 -16.77
C GLU A 7 -8.17 -4.63 -15.80
N LYS A 8 -8.71 -5.08 -14.65
CA LYS A 8 -9.24 -4.19 -13.61
C LYS A 8 -8.14 -3.63 -12.71
N ILE A 9 -6.94 -4.21 -12.73
CA ILE A 9 -5.83 -3.76 -11.90
C ILE A 9 -5.31 -2.42 -12.39
N TYR A 10 -4.97 -1.54 -11.46
CA TYR A 10 -4.42 -0.23 -11.75
C TYR A 10 -3.10 -0.35 -12.52
N ASP A 11 -2.93 0.51 -13.51
CA ASP A 11 -1.76 0.59 -14.41
C ASP A 11 -1.58 -0.63 -15.36
N VAL A 12 -2.53 -1.58 -15.37
CA VAL A 12 -2.62 -2.63 -16.40
C VAL A 12 -3.38 -2.09 -17.61
N SER A 13 -2.65 -1.89 -18.71
CA SER A 13 -3.21 -1.54 -20.01
C SER A 13 -3.57 -2.77 -20.85
N GLU A 14 -4.30 -2.54 -21.93
CA GLU A 14 -4.67 -3.57 -22.90
C GLU A 14 -3.45 -4.36 -23.40
N GLY A 15 -3.62 -5.67 -23.54
CA GLY A 15 -2.60 -6.63 -23.95
C GLY A 15 -1.58 -7.02 -22.86
N LEU A 16 -1.32 -6.17 -21.86
CA LEU A 16 -0.38 -6.51 -20.78
C LEU A 16 -0.93 -7.62 -19.88
N HIS A 17 -2.25 -7.66 -19.65
CA HIS A 17 -2.89 -8.72 -18.87
C HIS A 17 -2.66 -10.12 -19.47
N ASN A 18 -2.76 -10.26 -20.80
CA ASN A 18 -2.51 -11.54 -21.49
C ASN A 18 -1.05 -11.94 -21.35
N ARG A 19 -0.12 -11.00 -21.58
CA ARG A 19 1.31 -11.26 -21.41
C ARG A 19 1.68 -11.69 -19.98
N ILE A 20 1.12 -11.04 -18.96
CA ILE A 20 1.32 -11.43 -17.56
C ILE A 20 0.81 -12.86 -17.33
N TYR A 21 -0.36 -13.19 -17.86
CA TYR A 21 -0.99 -14.49 -17.68
C TYR A 21 -0.24 -15.63 -18.41
N GLU A 22 0.25 -15.37 -19.63
CA GLU A 22 1.00 -16.36 -20.43
C GLU A 22 2.39 -16.66 -19.86
N LEU A 23 3.05 -15.65 -19.28
CA LEU A 23 4.44 -15.78 -18.85
C LEU A 23 4.59 -16.28 -17.40
N ILE A 24 3.50 -16.39 -16.64
CA ILE A 24 3.56 -16.77 -15.23
C ILE A 24 4.06 -18.21 -15.05
N ASP A 25 3.59 -19.14 -15.87
CA ASP A 25 3.90 -20.58 -15.75
C ASP A 25 5.30 -20.93 -16.29
N SER A 26 5.87 -20.08 -17.15
CA SER A 26 7.18 -20.31 -17.77
C SER A 26 8.35 -19.66 -17.03
N SER A 27 8.07 -18.79 -16.05
CA SER A 27 9.09 -18.02 -15.34
C SER A 27 9.57 -18.75 -14.09
N LYS A 28 10.88 -18.73 -13.84
CA LYS A 28 11.53 -19.52 -12.77
C LYS A 28 11.73 -18.75 -11.46
N SER A 29 11.57 -17.44 -11.50
CA SER A 29 11.68 -16.56 -10.34
C SER A 29 10.92 -15.26 -10.57
N ILE A 30 10.72 -14.47 -9.52
CA ILE A 30 10.07 -13.15 -9.62
C ILE A 30 10.85 -12.20 -10.53
N ASP A 31 12.19 -12.20 -10.44
CA ASP A 31 13.04 -11.33 -11.26
C ASP A 31 13.02 -11.74 -12.74
N ASP A 32 13.09 -13.05 -12.99
CA ASP A 32 12.94 -13.64 -14.33
C ASP A 32 11.56 -13.29 -14.93
N PHE A 33 10.49 -13.46 -14.14
CA PHE A 33 9.14 -13.09 -14.56
C PHE A 33 9.02 -11.60 -14.92
N ILE A 34 9.53 -10.70 -14.08
CA ILE A 34 9.49 -9.26 -14.35
C ILE A 34 10.27 -8.94 -15.63
N LYS A 35 11.47 -9.53 -15.81
CA LYS A 35 12.28 -9.35 -17.02
C LYS A 35 11.56 -9.85 -18.28
N ASN A 36 10.92 -11.01 -18.21
CA ASN A 36 10.18 -11.62 -19.33
C ASN A 36 8.95 -10.77 -19.71
N VAL A 37 8.21 -10.27 -18.74
CA VAL A 37 7.04 -9.41 -18.98
C VAL A 37 7.45 -8.02 -19.50
N SER A 38 8.61 -7.51 -19.07
CA SER A 38 9.10 -6.17 -19.45
C SER A 38 9.29 -6.02 -20.96
N THR A 39 9.03 -4.81 -21.47
CA THR A 39 9.18 -4.42 -22.87
C THR A 39 9.65 -2.96 -22.96
N LYS A 40 9.90 -2.44 -24.17
CA LYS A 40 10.17 -0.99 -24.35
C LYS A 40 9.04 -0.09 -23.78
N ARG A 41 7.78 -0.55 -23.83
CA ARG A 41 6.62 0.18 -23.29
C ARG A 41 6.41 -0.03 -21.79
N TYR A 42 6.88 -1.17 -21.26
CA TYR A 42 6.68 -1.57 -19.87
C TYR A 42 8.03 -1.86 -19.22
N THR A 43 8.57 -0.88 -18.51
CA THR A 43 9.85 -1.02 -17.81
C THR A 43 9.74 -2.04 -16.67
N TYR A 44 10.90 -2.57 -16.24
CA TYR A 44 11.00 -3.43 -15.07
C TYR A 44 10.30 -2.83 -13.85
N SER A 45 10.54 -1.53 -13.58
CA SER A 45 9.92 -0.81 -12.47
C SER A 45 8.40 -0.72 -12.59
N LYS A 46 7.87 -0.55 -13.81
CA LYS A 46 6.43 -0.53 -14.06
C LYS A 46 5.81 -1.90 -13.82
N VAL A 47 6.42 -2.96 -14.36
CA VAL A 47 5.94 -4.33 -14.16
C VAL A 47 5.98 -4.69 -12.67
N SER A 48 7.07 -4.40 -11.97
CA SER A 48 7.18 -4.62 -10.52
C SER A 48 6.08 -3.89 -9.72
N ARG A 49 5.74 -2.64 -10.10
CA ARG A 49 4.62 -1.90 -9.49
C ARG A 49 3.27 -2.58 -9.75
N ILE A 50 3.04 -3.07 -10.96
CA ILE A 50 1.82 -3.80 -11.33
C ILE A 50 1.68 -5.07 -10.49
N LEU A 51 2.77 -5.83 -10.25
CA LEU A 51 2.72 -7.01 -9.39
C LEU A 51 2.32 -6.66 -7.95
N ASN A 52 2.82 -5.54 -7.42
CA ASN A 52 2.37 -5.01 -6.13
C ASN A 52 0.87 -4.63 -6.16
N ASN A 53 0.39 -4.01 -7.24
CA ASN A 53 -1.03 -3.70 -7.40
C ASN A 53 -1.89 -4.97 -7.42
N ILE A 54 -1.44 -6.04 -8.08
CA ILE A 54 -2.11 -7.35 -8.09
C ILE A 54 -2.18 -7.92 -6.67
N LEU A 55 -1.06 -7.93 -5.95
CA LEU A 55 -0.93 -8.46 -4.59
C LEU A 55 -1.85 -7.71 -3.60
N LEU A 56 -1.92 -6.39 -3.72
CA LEU A 56 -2.74 -5.53 -2.87
C LEU A 56 -4.21 -5.43 -3.35
N ASP A 57 -4.54 -6.00 -4.50
CA ASP A 57 -5.83 -5.84 -5.18
C ASP A 57 -6.19 -4.35 -5.38
N LEU A 58 -5.21 -3.58 -5.86
CA LEU A 58 -5.36 -2.17 -6.22
C LEU A 58 -5.92 -2.08 -7.64
N ARG A 59 -7.23 -1.97 -7.70
CA ARG A 59 -8.01 -1.88 -8.94
C ARG A 59 -8.19 -0.43 -9.37
N LYS A 60 -8.63 -0.21 -10.60
CA LYS A 60 -8.92 1.14 -11.15
C LYS A 60 -10.02 1.85 -10.35
N ASP A 61 -11.11 1.15 -10.06
CA ASP A 61 -12.25 1.65 -9.28
C ASP A 61 -11.88 2.07 -7.85
N PHE A 62 -10.90 1.39 -7.23
CA PHE A 62 -10.38 1.80 -5.92
C PHE A 62 -9.82 3.23 -5.92
N TYR A 63 -9.22 3.69 -7.03
CA TYR A 63 -8.71 5.05 -7.14
C TYR A 63 -9.83 6.05 -7.47
N ASP A 64 -10.89 5.62 -8.15
CA ASP A 64 -12.09 6.45 -8.38
C ASP A 64 -12.82 6.74 -7.05
N ASP A 65 -12.75 5.80 -6.09
CA ASP A 65 -13.31 5.95 -4.73
C ASP A 65 -12.42 6.75 -3.77
N ILE A 66 -11.22 7.16 -4.19
CA ILE A 66 -10.28 7.94 -3.38
C ILE A 66 -10.29 9.40 -3.80
N ASN A 67 -10.55 10.27 -2.83
CA ASN A 67 -10.28 11.69 -2.94
C ASN A 67 -9.22 12.11 -1.90
N ILE A 68 -8.08 12.60 -2.37
CA ILE A 68 -6.94 12.99 -1.53
C ILE A 68 -7.33 14.15 -0.59
N GLU A 69 -8.24 15.03 -1.00
CA GLU A 69 -8.70 16.15 -0.18
C GLU A 69 -9.49 15.68 1.05
N ASP A 70 -10.04 14.47 1.01
CA ASP A 70 -10.80 13.86 2.11
C ASP A 70 -9.91 13.13 3.13
N LEU A 71 -8.58 13.12 2.95
CA LEU A 71 -7.67 12.53 3.93
C LEU A 71 -7.61 13.38 5.20
N SER A 72 -8.08 12.82 6.31
CA SER A 72 -8.35 13.59 7.51
C SER A 72 -7.23 13.51 8.57
N TYR A 73 -6.15 12.76 8.32
CA TYR A 73 -5.12 12.53 9.32
C TYR A 73 -3.70 12.36 8.74
N LEU A 74 -2.71 12.60 9.60
CA LEU A 74 -1.30 12.38 9.33
C LEU A 74 -0.77 11.27 10.24
N ARG A 75 -0.34 10.13 9.67
CA ARG A 75 0.26 9.05 10.45
C ARG A 75 1.72 9.33 10.77
N VAL A 76 2.04 9.41 12.05
CA VAL A 76 3.40 9.62 12.56
C VAL A 76 4.09 8.28 12.67
N LEU A 77 5.16 8.07 11.91
CA LEU A 77 5.98 6.85 11.96
C LEU A 77 7.16 6.99 12.93
N SER A 78 7.76 8.17 12.99
CA SER A 78 8.84 8.50 13.90
C SER A 78 8.93 10.00 14.13
N SER A 79 9.47 10.39 15.29
CA SER A 79 9.76 11.79 15.59
C SER A 79 10.82 11.90 16.69
N ASP A 80 11.49 13.05 16.75
CA ASP A 80 12.30 13.44 17.91
C ASP A 80 11.47 14.31 18.87
N LYS A 81 12.08 14.76 19.98
CA LYS A 81 11.39 15.62 20.96
C LYS A 81 10.85 16.90 20.32
N LYS A 82 11.62 17.54 19.43
CA LYS A 82 11.21 18.78 18.76
C LYS A 82 10.00 18.56 17.86
N GLY A 83 9.95 17.45 17.16
CA GLY A 83 8.80 17.08 16.33
C GLY A 83 7.55 16.79 17.15
N PHE A 84 7.67 16.10 18.29
CA PHE A 84 6.53 15.93 19.21
C PHE A 84 6.04 17.26 19.79
N ASP A 85 6.94 18.16 20.17
CA ASP A 85 6.58 19.51 20.61
C ASP A 85 5.87 20.31 19.51
N PHE A 86 6.35 20.21 18.27
CA PHE A 86 5.70 20.82 17.11
C PHE A 86 4.26 20.28 16.94
N MET A 87 4.07 18.97 16.96
CA MET A 87 2.74 18.37 16.78
C MET A 87 1.77 18.78 17.91
N LYS A 88 2.26 18.89 19.15
CA LYS A 88 1.46 19.36 20.28
C LYS A 88 1.00 20.81 20.11
N ASN A 89 1.85 21.64 19.51
CA ASN A 89 1.59 23.07 19.31
C ASN A 89 0.81 23.38 18.01
N ASN A 90 0.71 22.43 17.08
CA ASN A 90 0.04 22.62 15.78
C ASN A 90 -1.19 21.73 15.67
N GLN A 91 -2.32 22.19 16.21
CA GLN A 91 -3.58 21.45 16.19
C GLN A 91 -4.37 21.57 14.87
N SER A 92 -3.87 22.35 13.90
CA SER A 92 -4.46 22.46 12.57
C SER A 92 -4.44 21.15 11.77
N TYR A 93 -3.64 20.17 12.21
CA TYR A 93 -3.56 18.84 11.61
C TYR A 93 -3.91 17.76 12.63
N HIS A 94 -4.57 16.70 12.18
CA HIS A 94 -4.85 15.54 13.01
C HIS A 94 -3.72 14.52 12.92
N PHE A 95 -2.74 14.63 13.82
CA PHE A 95 -1.67 13.64 13.93
C PHE A 95 -2.17 12.38 14.64
N ILE A 96 -1.97 11.20 14.03
CA ILE A 96 -2.17 9.91 14.68
C ILE A 96 -0.81 9.30 15.02
N THR A 97 -0.62 8.96 16.29
CA THR A 97 0.58 8.27 16.77
C THR A 97 0.27 6.83 17.12
N LYS A 98 -0.92 6.56 17.63
CA LYS A 98 -1.38 5.23 18.00
C LYS A 98 -2.67 4.90 17.28
N TYR A 99 -2.96 3.61 17.18
CA TYR A 99 -4.24 3.17 16.62
C TYR A 99 -5.45 3.66 17.44
N SER A 100 -5.29 3.88 18.74
CA SER A 100 -6.31 4.52 19.57
C SER A 100 -6.69 5.93 19.07
N ASP A 101 -5.75 6.65 18.47
CA ASP A 101 -5.98 8.00 17.93
C ASP A 101 -6.79 7.89 16.64
N TYR A 102 -6.42 6.94 15.77
CA TYR A 102 -7.20 6.61 14.57
C TYR A 102 -8.64 6.21 14.91
N LYS A 103 -8.91 5.49 16.01
CA LYS A 103 -10.30 5.18 16.39
C LYS A 103 -11.14 6.43 16.68
N LYS A 104 -10.52 7.50 17.19
CA LYS A 104 -11.22 8.72 17.66
C LYS A 104 -11.55 9.71 16.55
N ILE A 105 -10.87 9.66 15.40
CA ILE A 105 -11.14 10.59 14.30
C ILE A 105 -12.45 10.22 13.59
N ASN A 106 -13.15 11.23 13.09
CA ASN A 106 -14.26 11.06 12.15
C ASN A 106 -13.68 10.75 10.76
N LYS A 107 -13.68 9.47 10.39
CA LYS A 107 -12.98 8.96 9.20
C LYS A 107 -13.82 9.22 7.97
N SER A 108 -13.20 9.76 6.92
CA SER A 108 -13.79 9.73 5.60
C SER A 108 -13.80 8.30 5.02
N ASN A 109 -14.49 8.13 3.90
CA ASN A 109 -14.38 6.90 3.12
C ASN A 109 -12.94 6.67 2.66
N THR A 110 -12.26 7.73 2.17
CA THR A 110 -10.85 7.69 1.78
C THR A 110 -9.94 7.20 2.90
N ASP A 111 -10.11 7.73 4.12
CA ASP A 111 -9.31 7.31 5.28
C ASP A 111 -9.42 5.81 5.55
N THR A 112 -10.64 5.29 5.45
CA THR A 112 -10.92 3.87 5.70
C THR A 112 -10.32 2.99 4.60
N LEU A 113 -10.47 3.39 3.34
CA LEU A 113 -9.92 2.68 2.19
C LEU A 113 -8.39 2.62 2.22
N VAL A 114 -7.74 3.77 2.46
CA VAL A 114 -6.27 3.88 2.52
C VAL A 114 -5.71 3.12 3.72
N PHE A 115 -6.34 3.22 4.90
CA PHE A 115 -5.93 2.48 6.08
C PHE A 115 -5.99 0.96 5.84
N ASN A 116 -7.08 0.46 5.26
CA ASN A 116 -7.25 -0.96 4.97
C ASN A 116 -6.20 -1.50 3.99
N LYS A 117 -5.85 -0.72 2.95
CA LYS A 117 -4.76 -1.10 2.04
C LYS A 117 -3.40 -1.08 2.71
N THR A 118 -3.12 -0.07 3.52
CA THR A 118 -1.88 0.03 4.30
C THR A 118 -1.73 -1.16 5.25
N LYS A 119 -2.80 -1.50 5.99
CA LYS A 119 -2.84 -2.69 6.84
C LYS A 119 -2.52 -3.96 6.05
N LYS A 120 -3.22 -4.19 4.94
CA LYS A 120 -3.00 -5.37 4.10
C LYS A 120 -1.55 -5.44 3.62
N ALA A 121 -0.96 -4.32 3.23
CA ALA A 121 0.44 -4.26 2.81
C ALA A 121 1.40 -4.66 3.95
N SER A 122 1.23 -4.10 5.14
CA SER A 122 2.02 -4.42 6.33
C SER A 122 1.87 -5.91 6.71
N ASP A 123 0.66 -6.44 6.72
CA ASP A 123 0.40 -7.85 7.04
C ASP A 123 1.08 -8.80 6.03
N ILE A 124 1.00 -8.50 4.72
CA ILE A 124 1.67 -9.28 3.68
C ILE A 124 3.20 -9.24 3.87
N TYR A 125 3.76 -8.06 4.15
CA TYR A 125 5.19 -7.89 4.37
C TYR A 125 5.68 -8.74 5.53
N PHE A 126 5.06 -8.66 6.72
CA PHE A 126 5.47 -9.44 7.88
C PHE A 126 5.22 -10.95 7.71
N SER A 127 4.16 -11.32 6.99
CA SER A 127 3.91 -12.72 6.62
C SER A 127 5.05 -13.29 5.77
N SER A 128 5.55 -12.51 4.82
CA SER A 128 6.66 -12.94 3.94
C SER A 128 7.98 -13.17 4.70
N LEU A 129 8.17 -12.48 5.83
CA LEU A 129 9.32 -12.63 6.72
C LEU A 129 9.17 -13.80 7.71
N MET A 130 8.10 -14.61 7.58
CA MET A 130 7.72 -15.64 8.56
C MET A 130 7.62 -15.11 9.99
N ASN A 131 7.29 -13.82 10.14
CA ASN A 131 7.26 -13.15 11.43
C ASN A 131 5.83 -12.72 11.77
N THR A 132 5.02 -13.70 12.17
CA THR A 132 3.60 -13.50 12.51
C THR A 132 3.39 -12.65 13.76
N SER A 133 4.43 -12.47 14.60
CA SER A 133 4.35 -11.63 15.80
C SER A 133 4.11 -10.15 15.50
N PHE A 134 4.43 -9.70 14.28
CA PHE A 134 4.18 -8.34 13.80
C PHE A 134 2.97 -8.24 12.86
N MET A 135 2.18 -9.29 12.68
CA MET A 135 0.87 -9.14 12.04
C MET A 135 0.03 -8.13 12.84
N ASN A 136 -0.73 -7.28 12.14
CA ASN A 136 -1.44 -6.16 12.72
C ASN A 136 -0.51 -5.09 13.34
N SER A 137 0.72 -4.95 12.85
CA SER A 137 1.66 -3.89 13.24
C SER A 137 1.05 -2.49 13.16
N GLU A 138 0.16 -2.25 12.19
CA GLU A 138 -0.55 -0.97 12.05
C GLU A 138 -1.34 -0.60 13.32
N PHE A 139 -1.74 -1.58 14.12
CA PHE A 139 -2.52 -1.42 15.34
C PHE A 139 -1.65 -1.33 16.60
N THR A 140 -0.47 -1.95 16.58
CA THR A 140 0.37 -2.17 17.77
C THR A 140 1.61 -1.27 17.81
N ASN A 141 2.09 -0.80 16.66
CA ASN A 141 3.29 0.03 16.61
C ASN A 141 3.00 1.49 16.94
N ASN A 142 3.66 1.97 17.99
CA ASN A 142 3.82 3.39 18.30
C ASN A 142 4.94 3.98 17.44
N PRO A 143 4.97 5.32 17.23
CA PRO A 143 6.05 5.97 16.52
C PRO A 143 7.39 5.72 17.21
N TYR A 144 8.44 5.53 16.42
CA TYR A 144 9.79 5.49 16.95
C TYR A 144 10.19 6.87 17.48
N ILE A 145 10.62 6.92 18.74
CA ILE A 145 11.09 8.15 19.39
C ILE A 145 12.61 8.17 19.33
N LYS A 146 13.16 9.10 18.55
CA LYS A 146 14.60 9.35 18.57
C LYS A 146 14.95 10.16 19.82
N ILE A 147 15.70 9.54 20.73
CA ILE A 147 16.16 10.15 22.00
C ILE A 147 17.28 11.15 21.71
#